data_AF-A0A8S2ZEU6-F1
#
_entry.id   AF-A0A8S2ZEU6-F1
#
_cell.length_a   1.000
_cell.length_b   1.000
_cell.length_c   1.000
_cell.angle_alpha   90.00
_cell.angle_beta   90.00
_cell.angle_gamma   90.00
#
_symmetry.space_group_name_H-M   'P 1'
#
loop_
_entity.id
_entity.type
_entity.pdbx_description
1 polymer ?
#
loop_
_entity_poly.entity_id
_entity_poly.type
_entity_poly.pdbx_seq_one_letter_code
_entity_poly.pdbx_strand_id
1 'polypeptide(L)'
;CELYSLGQVSGSHCSSLCNINATLTLAQCLSLSQSKIVLLMSTNSSSYVVLKSTRRSFDYDSRDLLFQETIVSIPSALLRFYDIINSTLERHMGIQVENLKNEDLIRRLFRHDYIENPSILLEKFEEVKVNYNDYYEHNLALSLTTELNTLFSLITQHEFLLSHYYRSKLELMPKIIGWCGHVYLTEHLTPLNHPMIEEQLYSDAWIPKAWLTNRLLQLVDSFDNELHAPLQLCDLRK
;
A
#
# COMPACT_ATOMS: atom_id res chain seq x y z
N CYS A 1 6.72 -13.80 6.31
CA CYS A 1 7.26 -14.86 5.45
C CYS A 1 6.54 -16.18 5.63
N GLU A 2 6.31 -16.63 6.86
CA GLU A 2 5.48 -17.81 7.13
C GLU A 2 4.09 -17.73 6.46
N LEU A 3 3.36 -16.62 6.66
CA LEU A 3 2.06 -16.39 6.00
C LEU A 3 2.14 -16.48 4.47
N TYR A 4 3.26 -16.07 3.86
CA TYR A 4 3.47 -16.18 2.41
C TYR A 4 3.71 -17.64 2.00
N SER A 5 4.53 -18.38 2.76
CA SER A 5 4.72 -19.82 2.51
C SER A 5 3.46 -20.66 2.71
N LEU A 6 2.53 -20.19 3.56
CA LEU A 6 1.22 -20.80 3.76
C LEU A 6 0.17 -20.35 2.72
N GLY A 7 0.52 -19.43 1.81
CA GLY A 7 -0.43 -18.89 0.83
C GLY A 7 -1.54 -18.02 1.45
N GLN A 8 -1.35 -17.49 2.66
CA GLN A 8 -2.34 -16.63 3.32
C GLN A 8 -2.20 -15.15 2.94
N VAL A 9 -1.01 -14.75 2.47
CA VAL A 9 -0.74 -13.43 1.89
C VAL A 9 0.07 -13.57 0.59
N SER A 10 -0.04 -12.58 -0.27
CA SER A 10 0.60 -12.46 -1.58
C SER A 10 1.27 -11.09 -1.70
N GLY A 11 1.92 -10.84 -2.84
CA GLY A 11 2.45 -9.54 -3.20
C GLY A 11 3.64 -9.62 -4.14
N SER A 12 3.84 -8.55 -4.90
CA SER A 12 4.85 -8.47 -5.97
C SER A 12 6.28 -8.69 -5.50
N HIS A 13 6.56 -8.49 -4.21
CA HIS A 13 7.90 -8.61 -3.63
C HIS A 13 8.00 -9.64 -2.51
N CYS A 14 6.98 -10.49 -2.33
CA CYS A 14 7.05 -11.55 -1.31
C CYS A 14 8.21 -12.52 -1.57
N SER A 15 8.44 -12.93 -2.81
CA SER A 15 9.57 -13.78 -3.19
C SER A 15 10.91 -13.11 -2.87
N SER A 16 11.04 -11.82 -3.22
CA SER A 16 12.24 -11.01 -2.96
C SER A 16 12.55 -10.80 -1.48
N LEU A 17 11.51 -10.78 -0.63
CA LEU A 17 11.63 -10.58 0.82
C LEU A 17 11.80 -11.88 1.61
N CYS A 18 11.16 -12.97 1.18
CA CYS A 18 10.95 -14.15 2.01
C CYS A 18 11.63 -15.43 1.53
N ASN A 19 12.12 -15.49 0.29
CA ASN A 19 12.78 -16.69 -0.21
C ASN A 19 14.22 -16.79 0.32
N ILE A 20 14.79 -17.99 0.26
CA ILE A 20 16.18 -18.28 0.66
C ILE A 20 17.18 -17.41 -0.13
N ASN A 21 16.87 -17.15 -1.40
CA ASN A 21 17.64 -16.26 -2.27
C ASN A 21 17.02 -14.85 -2.29
N ALA A 22 16.62 -14.32 -1.13
CA ALA A 22 16.03 -12.99 -1.01
C ALA A 22 16.96 -11.94 -1.63
N THR A 23 16.41 -11.13 -2.53
CA THR A 23 17.13 -10.05 -3.22
C THR A 23 17.09 -8.73 -2.45
N LEU A 24 16.30 -8.70 -1.37
CA LEU A 24 16.17 -7.58 -0.45
C LEU A 24 16.72 -7.99 0.90
N THR A 25 17.79 -7.31 1.32
CA THR A 25 18.46 -7.57 2.60
C THR A 25 18.35 -6.35 3.51
N LEU A 26 18.27 -6.59 4.81
CA LEU A 26 18.19 -5.50 5.79
C LEU A 26 19.52 -4.74 5.82
N ALA A 27 19.48 -3.45 5.48
CA ALA A 27 20.63 -2.56 5.58
C ALA A 27 20.62 -1.82 6.93
N GLN A 28 19.48 -1.25 7.33
CA GLN A 28 19.35 -0.47 8.56
C GLN A 28 17.92 -0.50 9.11
N CYS A 29 17.77 -0.53 10.43
CA CYS A 29 16.48 -0.25 11.07
C CYS A 29 16.30 1.26 11.27
N LEU A 30 15.25 1.83 10.68
CA LEU A 30 14.89 3.25 10.78
C LEU A 30 13.71 3.49 11.73
N SER A 31 13.22 2.45 12.41
CA SER A 31 11.99 2.52 13.21
C SER A 31 12.22 3.37 14.45
N LEU A 32 11.62 4.56 14.49
CA LEU A 32 11.76 5.52 15.59
C LEU A 32 10.82 5.24 16.78
N SER A 33 9.71 4.53 16.55
CA SER A 33 8.72 4.20 17.58
C SER A 33 8.49 2.69 17.68
N GLN A 34 7.91 2.25 18.80
CA GLN A 34 7.50 0.87 19.01
C GLN A 34 6.28 0.44 18.17
N SER A 35 5.58 1.39 17.54
CA SER A 35 4.31 1.14 16.85
C SER A 35 4.44 0.92 15.35
N LYS A 36 5.60 1.20 14.73
CA LYS A 36 5.79 1.12 13.29
C LYS A 36 7.07 0.38 12.94
N ILE A 37 7.04 -0.35 11.83
CA ILE A 37 8.23 -0.85 11.13
C ILE A 37 8.59 0.12 10.02
N VAL A 38 9.81 0.61 10.05
CA VAL A 38 10.49 1.29 8.95
C VAL A 38 11.90 0.72 8.85
N LEU A 39 12.21 0.03 7.76
CA LEU A 39 13.51 -0.59 7.51
C LEU A 39 14.06 -0.08 6.18
N LEU A 40 15.36 0.23 6.18
CA LEU A 40 16.12 0.42 4.96
C LEU A 40 16.58 -0.95 4.47
N MET A 41 16.23 -1.28 3.24
CA MET A 41 16.62 -2.53 2.59
C MET A 41 17.59 -2.22 1.45
N SER A 42 18.65 -3.01 1.33
CA SER A 42 19.53 -3.02 0.16
C SER A 42 19.05 -4.03 -0.86
N THR A 43 19.13 -3.68 -2.13
CA THR A 43 18.90 -4.57 -3.26
C THR A 43 20.22 -5.19 -3.75
N ASN A 44 20.13 -6.25 -4.55
CA ASN A 44 21.30 -6.83 -5.22
C ASN A 44 22.05 -5.84 -6.14
N SER A 45 21.37 -4.80 -6.63
CA SER A 45 21.99 -3.76 -7.48
C SER A 45 22.62 -2.62 -6.68
N SER A 46 22.81 -2.78 -5.36
CA SER A 46 23.31 -1.74 -4.45
C SER A 46 22.43 -0.49 -4.37
N SER A 47 21.16 -0.58 -4.78
CA SER A 47 20.17 0.46 -4.53
C SER A 47 19.46 0.24 -3.20
N TYR A 48 18.81 1.29 -2.69
CA TYR A 48 18.07 1.22 -1.43
C TYR A 48 16.57 1.40 -1.66
N VAL A 49 15.80 0.69 -0.85
CA VAL A 49 14.34 0.81 -0.77
C VAL A 49 13.92 0.83 0.69
N VAL A 50 12.77 1.42 0.99
CA VAL A 50 12.27 1.52 2.37
C VAL A 50 11.09 0.59 2.54
N LEU A 51 11.24 -0.42 3.40
CA LEU A 51 10.15 -1.29 3.83
C LEU A 51 9.40 -0.64 4.99
N LYS A 52 8.08 -0.54 4.86
CA LYS A 52 7.21 0.07 5.85
C LYS A 52 6.07 -0.86 6.23
N SER A 53 5.68 -0.78 7.49
CA SER A 53 4.39 -1.26 7.97
C SER A 53 4.01 -0.60 9.27
N THR A 54 2.72 -0.32 9.44
CA THR A 54 2.16 0.12 10.73
C THR A 54 1.97 -1.03 11.72
N ARG A 55 2.21 -2.28 11.32
CA ARG A 55 2.11 -3.45 12.21
C ARG A 55 3.47 -4.11 12.37
N ARG A 56 3.84 -4.43 13.62
CA ARG A 56 5.12 -5.08 13.95
C ARG A 56 5.10 -6.60 13.85
N SER A 57 3.98 -7.17 14.23
CA SER A 57 3.68 -8.59 14.12
C SER A 57 2.32 -8.69 13.44
N PHE A 58 2.18 -9.67 12.54
CA PHE A 58 0.87 -10.15 12.17
C PHE A 58 0.35 -10.95 13.36
N ASP A 59 -0.71 -10.49 13.99
CA ASP A 59 -1.36 -11.31 15.01
C ASP A 59 -2.14 -12.42 14.30
N TYR A 60 -1.78 -13.68 14.57
CA TYR A 60 -2.48 -14.85 14.04
C TYR A 60 -3.93 -14.91 14.56
N ASP A 61 -4.24 -14.25 15.69
CA ASP A 61 -5.57 -14.18 16.31
C ASP A 61 -6.52 -13.15 15.65
N SER A 62 -6.72 -13.26 14.33
CA SER A 62 -7.94 -12.83 13.61
C SER A 62 -8.15 -11.37 13.21
N ARG A 63 -7.39 -10.38 13.70
CA ARG A 63 -7.70 -8.96 13.38
C ARG A 63 -7.07 -8.44 12.09
N ASP A 64 -6.06 -9.13 11.59
CA ASP A 64 -5.20 -8.59 10.54
C ASP A 64 -5.50 -9.14 9.13
N LEU A 65 -6.17 -10.29 9.05
CA LEU A 65 -6.70 -10.90 7.83
C LEU A 65 -8.20 -10.62 7.72
N LEU A 66 -8.69 -10.45 6.50
CA LEU A 66 -10.12 -10.35 6.25
C LEU A 66 -10.81 -11.72 6.36
N PHE A 67 -10.12 -12.75 5.88
CA PHE A 67 -10.57 -14.13 5.86
C PHE A 67 -9.49 -15.02 6.46
N GLN A 68 -9.82 -15.71 7.55
CA GLN A 68 -8.94 -16.73 8.16
C GLN A 68 -9.04 -18.08 7.42
N GLU A 69 -10.20 -18.34 6.84
CA GLU A 69 -10.50 -19.53 6.06
C GLU A 69 -10.71 -19.15 4.60
N THR A 70 -10.57 -20.14 3.71
CA THR A 70 -10.86 -19.96 2.29
C THR A 70 -12.30 -19.50 2.10
N ILE A 71 -12.48 -18.49 1.25
CA ILE A 71 -13.79 -17.94 0.92
C ILE A 71 -14.71 -19.03 0.37
N VAL A 72 -15.91 -19.14 0.97
CA VAL A 72 -16.96 -20.07 0.54
C VAL A 72 -17.84 -19.47 -0.57
N SER A 73 -17.93 -18.13 -0.63
CA SER A 73 -18.73 -17.39 -1.61
C SER A 73 -17.98 -16.15 -2.09
N ILE A 74 -17.56 -16.17 -3.35
CA ILE A 74 -16.84 -15.05 -4.00
C ILE A 74 -17.68 -13.75 -3.93
N PRO A 75 -18.97 -13.74 -4.32
CA PRO A 75 -19.79 -12.52 -4.24
C PRO A 75 -19.84 -11.93 -2.82
N SER A 76 -20.03 -12.77 -1.80
CA SER A 76 -20.14 -12.31 -0.41
C SER A 76 -18.83 -11.73 0.11
N ALA A 77 -17.70 -12.36 -0.23
CA ALA A 77 -16.38 -11.88 0.16
C ALA A 77 -16.03 -10.53 -0.46
N LEU A 78 -16.41 -10.35 -1.73
CA LEU A 78 -16.21 -9.09 -2.44
C LEU A 78 -17.07 -7.97 -1.85
N LEU A 79 -18.36 -8.21 -1.58
CA LEU A 79 -19.23 -7.24 -0.91
C LEU A 79 -18.60 -6.78 0.42
N ARG A 80 -18.14 -7.73 1.24
CA ARG A 80 -17.46 -7.43 2.51
C ARG A 80 -16.19 -6.62 2.30
N PHE A 81 -15.38 -6.94 1.29
CA PHE A 81 -14.17 -6.20 0.96
C PHE A 81 -14.50 -4.76 0.50
N TYR A 82 -15.54 -4.59 -0.31
CA TYR A 82 -16.02 -3.28 -0.75
C TYR A 82 -16.51 -2.43 0.41
N ASP A 83 -17.30 -2.99 1.32
CA ASP A 83 -17.76 -2.27 2.52
C ASP A 83 -16.58 -1.75 3.35
N ILE A 84 -15.51 -2.55 3.43
CA ILE A 84 -14.28 -2.14 4.12
C ILE A 84 -13.57 -1.03 3.36
N ILE A 85 -13.38 -1.15 2.05
CA ILE A 85 -12.75 -0.08 1.26
C ILE A 85 -13.56 1.20 1.42
N ASN A 86 -14.88 1.14 1.21
CA ASN A 86 -15.76 2.30 1.28
C ASN A 86 -15.69 2.96 2.66
N SER A 87 -15.86 2.18 3.74
CA SER A 87 -15.76 2.71 5.10
C SER A 87 -14.36 3.24 5.45
N THR A 88 -13.29 2.66 4.89
CA THR A 88 -11.91 3.12 5.10
C THR A 88 -11.67 4.44 4.37
N LEU A 89 -12.12 4.56 3.12
CA LEU A 89 -12.00 5.80 2.34
C LEU A 89 -12.89 6.91 2.88
N GLU A 90 -14.12 6.60 3.29
CA GLU A 90 -14.99 7.59 3.91
C GLU A 90 -14.39 8.08 5.23
N ARG A 91 -13.98 7.15 6.11
CA ARG A 91 -13.43 7.51 7.43
C ARG A 91 -12.11 8.27 7.36
N HIS A 92 -11.23 7.93 6.43
CA HIS A 92 -9.87 8.47 6.41
C HIS A 92 -9.65 9.53 5.35
N MET A 93 -10.39 9.46 4.23
CA MET A 93 -10.26 10.40 3.12
C MET A 93 -11.51 11.27 2.96
N GLY A 94 -12.66 10.88 3.49
CA GLY A 94 -13.92 11.60 3.29
C GLY A 94 -14.56 11.37 1.94
N ILE A 95 -14.11 10.35 1.21
CA ILE A 95 -14.57 10.07 -0.15
C ILE A 95 -15.83 9.22 -0.07
N GLN A 96 -16.99 9.82 -0.39
CA GLN A 96 -18.26 9.11 -0.58
C GLN A 96 -18.20 8.34 -1.91
N VAL A 97 -18.26 7.01 -1.88
CA VAL A 97 -18.14 6.15 -3.08
C VAL A 97 -19.49 5.95 -3.79
N GLU A 98 -20.55 6.68 -3.41
CA GLU A 98 -21.95 6.46 -3.83
C GLU A 98 -22.19 6.39 -5.36
N ASN A 99 -21.25 6.83 -6.21
CA ASN A 99 -21.38 6.81 -7.67
C ASN A 99 -20.18 6.21 -8.44
N LEU A 100 -19.20 5.62 -7.76
CA LEU A 100 -18.09 4.95 -8.44
C LEU A 100 -18.44 3.49 -8.66
N LYS A 101 -18.33 3.00 -9.90
CA LYS A 101 -18.33 1.56 -10.12
C LYS A 101 -17.19 0.98 -9.30
N ASN A 102 -17.50 0.01 -8.45
CA ASN A 102 -16.57 -0.74 -7.60
C ASN A 102 -15.24 -1.10 -8.29
N GLU A 103 -15.33 -1.43 -9.58
CA GLU A 103 -14.24 -1.68 -10.49
C GLU A 103 -13.28 -0.51 -10.70
N ASP A 104 -13.80 0.70 -10.90
CA ASP A 104 -13.00 1.90 -11.11
C ASP A 104 -12.21 2.28 -9.85
N LEU A 105 -12.78 2.03 -8.68
CA LEU A 105 -12.12 2.30 -7.41
C LEU A 105 -10.96 1.35 -7.15
N ILE A 106 -11.17 0.03 -7.34
CA ILE A 106 -10.11 -0.97 -7.26
C ILE A 106 -9.04 -0.68 -8.31
N ARG A 107 -9.44 -0.40 -9.56
CA ARG A 107 -8.50 -0.01 -10.62
C ARG A 107 -7.73 1.26 -10.28
N ARG A 108 -8.32 2.24 -9.57
CA ARG A 108 -7.61 3.47 -9.16
C ARG A 108 -6.66 3.23 -7.99
N LEU A 109 -7.11 2.50 -6.96
CA LEU A 109 -6.31 2.19 -5.77
C LEU A 109 -5.17 1.20 -6.03
N PHE A 110 -5.33 0.36 -7.05
CA PHE A 110 -4.39 -0.73 -7.33
C PHE A 110 -3.94 -0.76 -8.79
N ARG A 111 -3.95 0.41 -9.46
CA ARG A 111 -3.30 0.66 -10.75
C ARG A 111 -1.78 0.51 -10.60
N HIS A 112 -1.34 -0.71 -10.42
CA HIS A 112 0.04 -1.11 -10.54
C HIS A 112 0.11 -2.18 -11.62
N ASP A 113 1.12 -2.08 -12.46
CA ASP A 113 1.37 -2.91 -13.66
C ASP A 113 1.58 -4.41 -13.36
N TYR A 114 1.28 -4.86 -12.14
CA TYR A 114 1.63 -6.17 -11.58
C TYR A 114 0.46 -6.95 -10.99
N ILE A 115 -0.77 -6.40 -10.93
CA ILE A 115 -1.93 -7.29 -10.83
C ILE A 115 -2.10 -7.85 -12.24
N GLU A 116 -1.54 -9.03 -12.51
CA GLU A 116 -1.52 -9.64 -13.84
C GLU A 116 -2.92 -9.91 -14.41
N ASN A 117 -3.99 -9.74 -13.60
CA ASN A 117 -5.35 -9.90 -14.09
C ASN A 117 -6.43 -9.24 -13.20
N PRO A 118 -6.55 -7.89 -13.19
CA PRO A 118 -7.74 -7.25 -12.65
C PRO A 118 -9.01 -7.76 -13.35
N SER A 119 -8.91 -8.16 -14.62
CA SER A 119 -10.01 -8.74 -15.40
C SER A 119 -10.59 -10.03 -14.78
N ILE A 120 -9.80 -10.85 -14.09
CA ILE A 120 -10.32 -12.05 -13.39
C ILE A 120 -11.16 -11.67 -12.17
N LEU A 121 -10.76 -10.60 -11.47
CA LEU A 121 -11.57 -10.04 -10.39
C LEU A 121 -12.87 -9.45 -10.94
N LEU A 122 -12.88 -8.96 -12.19
CA LEU A 122 -13.91 -8.06 -12.72
C LEU A 122 -14.91 -8.72 -13.69
N GLU A 123 -14.53 -9.74 -14.44
CA GLU A 123 -15.41 -10.39 -15.43
C GLU A 123 -16.22 -11.58 -14.87
N LYS A 124 -15.88 -12.11 -13.68
CA LYS A 124 -16.55 -13.28 -13.09
C LYS A 124 -17.54 -12.95 -11.95
N PHE A 125 -18.05 -11.72 -11.89
CA PHE A 125 -18.94 -11.27 -10.81
C PHE A 125 -20.36 -11.84 -10.85
N GLU A 126 -20.76 -12.54 -11.91
CA GLU A 126 -22.08 -13.19 -11.98
C GLU A 126 -22.04 -14.54 -11.23
N GLU A 127 -22.59 -14.55 -10.00
CA GLU A 127 -23.03 -15.71 -9.22
C GLU A 127 -22.15 -16.96 -9.20
N VAL A 128 -20.83 -16.82 -9.06
CA VAL A 128 -19.98 -18.00 -8.82
C VAL A 128 -20.19 -18.53 -7.40
N LYS A 129 -21.01 -19.59 -7.27
CA LYS A 129 -21.04 -20.45 -6.08
C LYS A 129 -19.93 -21.49 -6.22
N VAL A 130 -18.90 -21.35 -5.39
CA VAL A 130 -17.77 -22.29 -5.34
C VAL A 130 -18.28 -23.62 -4.79
N ASN A 131 -18.40 -24.63 -5.65
CA ASN A 131 -18.61 -26.00 -5.23
C ASN A 131 -17.23 -26.66 -5.10
N TYR A 132 -16.81 -26.96 -3.86
CA TYR A 132 -15.46 -27.45 -3.52
C TYR A 132 -15.04 -28.76 -4.19
N ASN A 133 -15.94 -29.43 -4.91
CA ASN A 133 -15.65 -30.66 -5.64
C ASN A 133 -14.86 -30.43 -6.95
N ASP A 134 -14.76 -29.19 -7.45
CA ASP A 134 -13.96 -28.86 -8.64
C ASP A 134 -12.62 -28.22 -8.24
N TYR A 135 -11.51 -28.87 -8.62
CA TYR A 135 -10.14 -28.45 -8.30
C TYR A 135 -9.84 -27.02 -8.74
N TYR A 136 -10.41 -26.58 -9.87
CA TYR A 136 -10.19 -25.22 -10.39
C TYR A 136 -10.83 -24.15 -9.51
N GLU A 137 -12.07 -24.37 -9.08
CA GLU A 137 -12.85 -23.43 -8.26
C GLU A 137 -12.25 -23.27 -6.86
N HIS A 138 -11.75 -24.36 -6.26
CA HIS A 138 -11.07 -24.30 -4.98
C HIS A 138 -9.78 -23.46 -5.03
N ASN A 139 -8.96 -23.64 -6.07
CA ASN A 139 -7.72 -22.88 -6.24
C ASN A 139 -7.99 -21.39 -6.51
N LEU A 140 -9.06 -21.08 -7.25
CA LEU A 140 -9.50 -19.71 -7.48
C LEU A 140 -9.93 -19.04 -6.16
N ALA A 141 -10.74 -19.73 -5.35
CA ALA A 141 -11.18 -19.23 -4.05
C ALA A 141 -10.00 -19.00 -3.09
N LEU A 142 -9.02 -19.91 -3.07
CA LEU A 142 -7.81 -19.76 -2.28
C LEU A 142 -7.02 -18.52 -2.72
N SER A 143 -6.71 -18.40 -4.02
CA SER A 143 -5.99 -17.27 -4.59
C SER A 143 -6.67 -15.92 -4.29
N LEU A 144 -8.00 -15.86 -4.45
CA LEU A 144 -8.77 -14.66 -4.12
C LEU A 144 -8.71 -14.33 -2.62
N THR A 145 -8.80 -15.34 -1.75
CA THR A 145 -8.70 -15.16 -0.29
C THR A 145 -7.36 -14.51 0.06
N THR A 146 -6.26 -15.03 -0.49
CA THR A 146 -4.89 -14.53 -0.30
C THR A 146 -4.75 -13.07 -0.74
N GLU A 147 -5.30 -12.73 -1.90
CA GLU A 147 -5.22 -11.38 -2.45
C GLU A 147 -6.05 -10.39 -1.63
N LEU A 148 -7.30 -10.73 -1.30
CA LEU A 148 -8.16 -9.86 -0.48
C LEU A 148 -7.57 -9.62 0.92
N ASN A 149 -6.95 -10.64 1.52
CA ASN A 149 -6.24 -10.50 2.79
C ASN A 149 -5.06 -9.52 2.69
N THR A 150 -4.27 -9.64 1.63
CA THR A 150 -3.13 -8.75 1.36
C THR A 150 -3.62 -7.31 1.19
N LEU A 151 -4.60 -7.10 0.31
CA LEU A 151 -5.14 -5.77 0.05
C LEU A 151 -5.77 -5.16 1.31
N PHE A 152 -6.57 -5.94 2.05
CA PHE A 152 -7.15 -5.51 3.33
C PHE A 152 -6.06 -5.02 4.30
N SER A 153 -4.97 -5.77 4.43
CA SER A 153 -3.87 -5.42 5.32
C SER A 153 -3.11 -4.17 4.90
N LEU A 154 -3.16 -3.78 3.62
CA LEU A 154 -2.53 -2.57 3.08
C LEU A 154 -3.46 -1.35 3.20
N ILE A 155 -4.72 -1.46 2.76
CA ILE A 155 -5.68 -0.33 2.77
C ILE A 155 -5.98 0.17 4.18
N THR A 156 -5.89 -0.71 5.18
CA THR A 156 -6.08 -0.33 6.58
C THR A 156 -4.91 0.53 7.13
N GLN A 157 -3.84 0.69 6.36
CA GLN A 157 -2.71 1.55 6.70
C GLN A 157 -2.86 2.91 6.05
N HIS A 158 -3.10 3.93 6.87
CA HIS A 158 -3.34 5.31 6.43
C HIS A 158 -2.22 5.85 5.54
N GLU A 159 -0.95 5.62 5.92
CA GLU A 159 0.20 6.10 5.14
C GLU A 159 0.27 5.44 3.75
N PHE A 160 -0.14 4.17 3.62
CA PHE A 160 -0.19 3.48 2.33
C PHE A 160 -1.22 4.16 1.41
N LEU A 161 -2.43 4.40 1.90
CA LEU A 161 -3.48 5.08 1.13
C LEU A 161 -3.10 6.51 0.76
N LEU A 162 -2.60 7.29 1.71
CA LEU A 162 -2.16 8.68 1.47
C LEU A 162 -1.02 8.73 0.46
N SER A 163 -0.03 7.83 0.60
CA SER A 163 1.10 7.75 -0.34
C SER A 163 0.61 7.44 -1.74
N HIS A 164 -0.29 6.46 -1.89
CA HIS A 164 -0.83 6.07 -3.18
C HIS A 164 -1.67 7.19 -3.82
N TYR A 165 -2.58 7.80 -3.05
CA TYR A 165 -3.45 8.89 -3.52
C TYR A 165 -2.63 10.12 -3.96
N TYR A 166 -1.80 10.66 -3.08
CA TYR A 166 -1.04 11.89 -3.36
C TYR A 166 0.12 11.69 -4.35
N ARG A 167 0.68 10.47 -4.46
CA ARG A 167 1.61 10.15 -5.55
C ARG A 167 0.92 10.27 -6.90
N SER A 168 -0.27 9.68 -7.04
CA SER A 168 -1.00 9.68 -8.33
C SER A 168 -1.44 11.07 -8.79
N LYS A 169 -1.64 11.99 -7.84
CA LYS A 169 -2.20 13.33 -8.11
C LYS A 169 -1.15 14.43 -8.21
N LEU A 170 -0.20 14.48 -7.27
CA LEU A 170 0.73 15.61 -7.14
C LEU A 170 2.20 15.21 -7.30
N GLU A 171 2.51 13.90 -7.35
CA GLU A 171 3.88 13.38 -7.26
C GLU A 171 4.60 13.79 -5.95
N LEU A 172 3.78 14.16 -4.94
CA LEU A 172 4.02 14.51 -3.53
C LEU A 172 4.78 13.50 -2.67
N MET A 173 4.47 12.23 -2.90
CA MET A 173 4.74 11.15 -1.98
C MET A 173 5.69 10.13 -2.61
N PRO A 174 6.46 9.39 -1.78
CA PRO A 174 7.31 8.31 -2.27
C PRO A 174 6.51 7.31 -3.10
N LYS A 175 7.05 6.89 -4.24
CA LYS A 175 6.48 5.83 -5.05
C LYS A 175 6.48 4.52 -4.28
N ILE A 176 5.31 3.89 -4.19
CA ILE A 176 5.18 2.49 -3.75
C ILE A 176 5.66 1.61 -4.90
N ILE A 177 6.68 0.79 -4.64
CA ILE A 177 7.30 -0.07 -5.66
C ILE A 177 6.82 -1.52 -5.57
N GLY A 178 6.23 -1.91 -4.43
CA GLY A 178 5.70 -3.25 -4.24
C GLY A 178 5.27 -3.52 -2.81
N TRP A 179 4.83 -4.74 -2.55
CA TRP A 179 4.33 -5.18 -1.25
C TRP A 179 4.46 -6.68 -1.03
N CYS A 180 4.25 -7.09 0.21
CA CYS A 180 4.06 -8.48 0.62
C CYS A 180 3.17 -8.55 1.88
N GLY A 181 1.93 -9.03 1.75
CA GLY A 181 0.95 -8.90 2.83
C GLY A 181 0.84 -7.45 3.31
N HIS A 182 0.93 -7.25 4.62
CA HIS A 182 0.90 -5.93 5.27
C HIS A 182 2.18 -5.07 5.15
N VAL A 183 3.26 -5.57 4.56
CA VAL A 183 4.46 -4.74 4.36
C VAL A 183 4.47 -4.19 2.95
N TYR A 184 4.84 -2.92 2.80
CA TYR A 184 4.98 -2.28 1.50
C TYR A 184 6.34 -1.60 1.37
N LEU A 185 6.82 -1.54 0.14
CA LEU A 185 8.10 -0.98 -0.23
C LEU A 185 7.88 0.37 -0.89
N THR A 186 8.67 1.37 -0.49
CA THR A 186 8.76 2.65 -1.18
C THR A 186 10.16 2.88 -1.69
N GLU A 187 10.29 3.76 -2.67
CA GLU A 187 11.60 4.28 -3.05
C GLU A 187 12.32 4.92 -1.86
N HIS A 188 13.65 4.84 -1.87
CA HIS A 188 14.48 5.58 -0.93
C HIS A 188 14.69 7.00 -1.43
N LEU A 189 14.29 7.99 -0.64
CA LEU A 189 14.45 9.40 -0.96
C LEU A 189 15.66 9.99 -0.21
N THR A 190 16.40 10.83 -0.90
CA THR A 190 17.49 11.61 -0.29
C THR A 190 16.91 12.75 0.54
N PRO A 191 17.31 12.89 1.82
CA PRO A 191 16.78 13.95 2.67
C PRO A 191 17.30 15.33 2.26
N LEU A 192 16.54 16.40 2.55
CA LEU A 192 16.89 17.77 2.16
C LEU A 192 18.20 18.27 2.80
N ASN A 193 18.58 17.72 3.95
CA ASN A 193 19.84 18.02 4.63
C ASN A 193 21.04 17.27 4.06
N HIS A 194 20.87 16.54 2.95
CA HIS A 194 22.00 15.93 2.26
C HIS A 194 22.88 17.04 1.63
N PRO A 195 24.22 17.01 1.78
CA PRO A 195 25.09 18.13 1.40
C PRO A 195 24.88 18.65 -0.03
N MET A 196 24.63 17.76 -0.99
CA MET A 196 24.36 18.14 -2.38
C MET A 196 23.04 18.89 -2.59
N ILE A 197 21.99 18.53 -1.83
CA ILE A 197 20.69 19.23 -1.90
C ILE A 197 20.78 20.52 -1.08
N GLU A 198 21.46 20.44 0.05
CA GLU A 198 21.73 21.57 0.92
C GLU A 198 22.44 22.69 0.14
N GLU A 199 23.54 22.39 -0.56
CA GLU A 199 24.26 23.36 -1.39
C GLU A 199 23.36 24.02 -2.44
N GLN A 200 22.49 23.26 -3.10
CA GLN A 200 21.53 23.80 -4.07
C GLN A 200 20.49 24.72 -3.42
N LEU A 201 19.98 24.32 -2.26
CA LEU A 201 18.98 25.09 -1.51
C LEU A 201 19.58 26.30 -0.79
N TYR A 202 20.86 26.30 -0.43
CA TYR A 202 21.54 27.42 0.21
C TYR A 202 22.30 28.32 -0.76
N SER A 203 22.41 27.95 -2.03
CA SER A 203 22.87 28.85 -3.08
C SER A 203 22.03 30.14 -3.12
N ASP A 204 22.62 31.21 -3.67
CA ASP A 204 21.91 32.49 -3.89
C ASP A 204 20.80 32.37 -4.95
N ALA A 205 20.68 31.22 -5.62
CA ALA A 205 19.61 30.97 -6.56
C ALA A 205 18.26 30.88 -5.84
N TRP A 206 17.37 31.82 -6.15
CA TRP A 206 16.02 31.84 -5.57
C TRP A 206 15.11 30.73 -6.13
N ILE A 207 15.39 30.27 -7.37
CA ILE A 207 14.50 29.38 -8.12
C ILE A 207 14.26 28.02 -7.42
N PRO A 208 15.29 27.28 -6.95
CA PRO A 208 15.06 25.99 -6.27
C PRO A 208 14.23 26.14 -4.99
N LYS A 209 14.48 27.22 -4.22
CA LYS A 209 13.73 27.56 -2.99
C LYS A 209 12.26 27.84 -3.29
N ALA A 210 12.00 28.66 -4.32
CA ALA A 210 10.66 28.99 -4.78
C ALA A 210 9.90 27.75 -5.23
N TRP A 211 10.56 26.91 -6.03
CA TRP A 211 9.98 25.69 -6.56
C TRP A 211 9.59 24.73 -5.43
N LEU A 212 10.49 24.45 -4.49
CA LEU A 212 10.22 23.59 -3.33
C LEU A 212 9.10 24.16 -2.47
N THR A 213 9.13 25.47 -2.17
CA THR A 213 8.10 26.14 -1.39
C THR A 213 6.73 26.03 -2.07
N ASN A 214 6.65 26.26 -3.38
CA ASN A 214 5.42 26.12 -4.14
C ASN A 214 4.90 24.67 -4.10
N ARG A 215 5.77 23.66 -4.18
CA ARG A 215 5.37 22.26 -4.05
C ARG A 215 4.82 21.93 -2.66
N LEU A 216 5.46 22.43 -1.59
CA LEU A 216 4.98 22.24 -0.22
C LEU A 216 3.64 22.95 0.01
N LEU A 217 3.47 24.17 -0.51
CA LEU A 217 2.18 24.88 -0.44
C LEU A 217 1.07 24.15 -1.18
N GLN A 218 1.34 23.59 -2.36
CA GLN A 218 0.39 22.74 -3.09
C GLN A 218 -0.02 21.50 -2.26
N LEU A 219 0.91 20.90 -1.53
CA LEU A 219 0.61 19.77 -0.65
C LEU A 219 -0.29 20.18 0.52
N VAL A 220 0.06 21.25 1.22
CA VAL A 220 -0.72 21.77 2.35
C VAL A 220 -2.13 22.17 1.90
N ASP A 221 -2.23 22.91 0.79
CA ASP A 221 -3.52 23.30 0.20
C ASP A 221 -4.38 22.07 -0.12
N SER A 222 -3.76 21.00 -0.64
CA SER A 222 -4.48 19.75 -0.92
C SER A 222 -4.95 19.02 0.35
N PHE A 223 -4.27 19.20 1.48
CA PHE A 223 -4.64 18.56 2.75
C PHE A 223 -5.79 19.29 3.44
N ASP A 224 -5.86 20.61 3.27
CA ASP A 224 -6.89 21.45 3.86
C ASP A 224 -8.19 21.42 3.05
N ASN A 225 -8.10 21.32 1.72
CA ASN A 225 -9.25 21.56 0.83
C ASN A 225 -9.81 20.30 0.14
N GLU A 226 -9.07 19.19 0.09
CA GLU A 226 -9.51 18.00 -0.69
C GLU A 226 -9.98 16.82 0.16
N LEU A 227 -9.71 16.86 1.46
CA LEU A 227 -10.15 15.85 2.41
C LEU A 227 -11.34 16.41 3.21
N HIS A 228 -12.27 15.54 3.64
CA HIS A 228 -13.41 15.97 4.46
C HIS A 228 -13.03 16.64 5.79
N ALA A 229 -11.82 16.37 6.28
CA ALA A 229 -11.25 16.97 7.47
C ALA A 229 -9.80 17.39 7.17
N PRO A 230 -9.34 18.54 7.69
CA PRO A 230 -7.98 19.00 7.49
C PRO A 230 -6.98 17.94 7.98
N LEU A 231 -6.11 17.46 7.10
CA LEU A 231 -5.05 16.53 7.48
C LEU A 231 -3.85 17.31 8.05
N GLN A 232 -3.66 17.21 9.35
CA GLN A 232 -2.53 17.83 10.02
C GLN A 232 -1.28 16.93 9.96
N LEU A 233 -0.21 17.40 9.29
CA LEU A 233 1.10 16.79 9.36
C LEU A 233 1.85 17.23 10.62
N CYS A 234 1.78 16.43 11.67
CA CYS A 234 2.45 16.73 12.94
C CYS A 234 3.90 16.23 13.03
N ASP A 235 4.38 15.44 12.05
CA ASP A 235 5.74 14.85 12.04
C ASP A 235 6.64 15.48 10.97
N LEU A 236 6.62 16.82 10.90
CA LEU A 236 7.57 17.58 10.10
C LEU A 236 8.85 17.80 10.92
N ARG A 237 9.93 17.15 10.49
CA ARG A 237 11.24 17.27 11.14
C ARG A 237 12.18 18.10 10.28
N LYS A 238 13.01 18.90 10.96
CA LYS A 238 14.10 19.68 10.36
C LYS A 238 15.33 18.80 10.14
#